data_AF-A0A6P1M5F7-F1
#
_entry.id   AF-A0A6P1M5F7-F1
#
_cell.length_a   1.000
_cell.length_b   1.000
_cell.length_c   1.000
_cell.angle_alpha   90.00
_cell.angle_beta   90.00
_cell.angle_gamma   90.00
#
_symmetry.space_group_name_H-M   'P 1'
#
loop_
_entity.id
_entity.type
_entity.pdbx_description
1 polymer ?
#
loop_
_entity_poly.entity_id
_entity_poly.type
_entity_poly.pdbx_seq_one_letter_code
_entity_poly.pdbx_strand_id
1 'polypeptide(L)' 'MDEEKANQLAELLNGEAWNSGGGIYIVLVRNSLGQIIGITDESICLYANEQALEDGFAGQSFLLV' A
#
# COMPACT_ATOMS: atom_id res chain seq x y z
N MET A 1 -3.91 8.27 -4.43
CA MET A 1 -2.94 8.64 -5.49
C MET A 1 -3.42 8.13 -6.83
N ASP A 2 -2.98 8.80 -7.90
CA ASP A 2 -3.13 8.32 -9.26
C ASP A 2 -2.06 7.26 -9.60
N GLU A 3 -2.21 6.68 -10.80
CA GLU A 3 -1.34 5.62 -11.31
C GLU A 3 0.11 6.08 -11.51
N GLU A 4 0.32 7.29 -12.03
CA GLU A 4 1.65 7.80 -12.32
C GLU A 4 2.45 7.98 -11.04
N LYS A 5 1.86 8.63 -10.03
CA LYS A 5 2.47 8.82 -8.72
C LYS A 5 2.72 7.48 -8.01
N ALA A 6 1.79 6.53 -8.11
CA ALA A 6 1.96 5.21 -7.53
C ALA A 6 3.13 4.44 -8.14
N ASN A 7 3.26 4.47 -9.48
CA ASN A 7 4.37 3.82 -10.17
C ASN A 7 5.73 4.42 -9.80
N GLN A 8 5.83 5.75 -9.76
CA GLN A 8 7.07 6.44 -9.37
C GLN A 8 7.47 6.10 -7.94
N LEU A 9 6.52 6.09 -7.01
CA LEU A 9 6.79 5.76 -5.61
C LEU A 9 7.13 4.27 -5.42
N ALA A 10 6.44 3.38 -6.14
CA ALA A 10 6.75 1.95 -6.14
C ALA A 10 8.19 1.68 -6.61
N GLU A 11 8.65 2.35 -7.67
CA GLU A 11 10.03 2.24 -8.16
C GLU A 11 11.06 2.68 -7.10
N LEU A 12 10.81 3.81 -6.42
CA LEU A 12 11.69 4.32 -5.37
C LEU A 12 11.78 3.40 -4.15
N LEU A 13 10.69 2.73 -3.80
CA LEU A 13 10.59 1.88 -2.62
C LEU A 13 10.83 0.39 -2.91
N ASN A 14 11.12 0.04 -4.17
CA ASN A 14 11.17 -1.35 -4.64
C ASN A 14 9.90 -2.13 -4.26
N GLY A 15 8.75 -1.48 -4.44
CA GLY A 15 7.41 -2.00 -4.17
C GLY A 15 6.62 -2.25 -5.46
N GLU A 16 5.31 -2.37 -5.31
CA GLU A 16 4.36 -2.61 -6.39
C GLU A 16 3.23 -1.57 -6.35
N ALA A 17 2.88 -0.99 -7.50
CA ALA A 17 1.68 -0.19 -7.62
C ALA A 17 0.47 -1.10 -7.85
N TRP A 18 -0.53 -1.01 -6.98
CA TRP A 18 -1.73 -1.83 -7.01
C TRP A 18 -2.98 -0.96 -7.13
N ASN A 19 -3.88 -1.30 -8.05
CA ASN A 19 -5.16 -0.63 -8.21
C ASN A 19 -6.19 -1.30 -7.30
N SER A 20 -6.57 -0.62 -6.21
CA SER A 20 -7.56 -1.12 -5.25
C SER A 20 -9.01 -1.03 -5.76
N GLY A 21 -9.21 -0.54 -7.00
CA GLY A 21 -10.50 -0.27 -7.60
C GLY A 21 -10.86 1.22 -7.58
N GLY A 22 -11.78 1.62 -8.46
CA GLY A 22 -12.29 3.01 -8.51
C GLY A 22 -11.27 4.07 -8.94
N GLY A 23 -10.14 3.66 -9.52
CA GLY A 23 -9.05 4.56 -9.90
C GLY A 23 -8.14 4.97 -8.73
N ILE A 24 -8.27 4.30 -7.58
CA ILE A 24 -7.41 4.50 -6.41
C ILE A 24 -6.23 3.55 -6.53
N TYR A 25 -5.02 4.12 -6.54
CA TYR A 25 -3.79 3.35 -6.52
C TYR A 25 -3.16 3.38 -5.12
N ILE A 26 -2.54 2.26 -4.75
CA ILE A 26 -1.85 2.03 -3.48
C ILE A 26 -0.47 1.46 -3.81
N VAL A 27 0.57 1.91 -3.10
CA VAL A 27 1.89 1.28 -3.21
C VAL A 27 2.04 0.21 -2.14
N LEU A 28 2.36 -1.01 -2.54
CA LEU A 28 2.57 -2.16 -1.67
C LEU A 28 4.07 -2.43 -1.52
N VAL A 29 4.56 -2.43 -0.29
CA VAL A 29 5.96 -2.79 0.03
C VAL A 29 5.94 -3.99 0.97
N ARG A 30 6.77 -5.01 0.68
CA ARG A 30 6.92 -6.17 1.57
C ARG A 30 8.11 -5.97 2.49
N ASN A 31 7.89 -6.19 3.79
CA ASN A 31 9.01 -6.20 4.74
C ASN A 31 9.64 -7.60 4.86
N SER A 32 10.76 -7.70 5.59
CA SER A 32 11.48 -8.96 5.80
C SER A 32 10.71 -10.01 6.60
N LEU A 33 9.59 -9.63 7.23
CA LEU A 33 8.71 -10.52 7.99
C LEU A 33 7.53 -11.02 7.13
N GLY A 34 7.45 -10.63 5.86
CA GLY A 34 6.37 -11.02 4.94
C GLY A 34 5.08 -10.21 5.10
N GLN A 35 5.08 -9.15 5.92
CA GLN A 35 3.95 -8.23 6.04
C GLN A 35 3.92 -7.27 4.85
N ILE A 36 2.74 -6.72 4.58
CA ILE A 36 2.51 -5.77 3.48
C ILE A 36 2.28 -4.38 4.08
N ILE A 37 3.03 -3.41 3.59
CA ILE A 37 2.87 -2.00 3.90
C ILE A 37 2.16 -1.36 2.70
N GLY A 38 0.89 -0.98 2.87
CA GLY A 38 0.12 -0.23 1.88
C GLY A 38 0.25 1.26 2.12
N ILE A 39 0.71 2.01 1.12
CA ILE A 39 0.92 3.45 1.17
C ILE A 39 -0.08 4.12 0.23
N THR A 40 -0.81 5.10 0.77
CA THR A 40 -1.73 5.98 0.05
C THR A 40 -1.26 7.44 0.18
N ASP A 41 -1.99 8.40 -0.39
CA ASP A 41 -1.72 9.82 -0.15
C ASP A 41 -2.08 10.26 1.28
N GLU A 42 -2.97 9.53 1.94
CA GLU A 42 -3.58 9.91 3.21
C GLU A 42 -3.09 9.05 4.38
N SER A 43 -2.55 7.87 4.09
CA SER A 43 -2.25 6.89 5.12
C SER A 43 -1.20 5.87 4.72
N ILE A 44 -0.57 5.29 5.74
CA ILE A 44 0.27 4.10 5.65
C ILE A 44 -0.37 3.02 6.52
N CYS A 45 -0.70 1.88 5.92
CA CYS A 45 -1.36 0.75 6.57
C CYS A 45 -0.45 -0.48 6.57
N LEU A 46 -0.41 -1.21 7.68
CA LEU A 46 0.30 -2.47 7.81
C LEU A 46 -0.69 -3.64 7.82
N TYR A 47 -0.52 -4.55 6.88
CA TYR A 47 -1.31 -5.77 6.72
C TYR A 47 -0.46 -7.00 7.01
N ALA A 48 -1.05 -8.00 7.66
CA ALA A 48 -0.31 -9.20 8.06
C ALA A 48 0.08 -10.09 6.86
N ASN A 49 -0.75 -10.11 5.80
CA ASN A 49 -0.60 -10.93 4.59
C ASN A 49 -1.56 -10.42 3.49
N GLU A 50 -1.54 -11.06 2.31
CA GLU A 50 -2.41 -10.75 1.17
C GLU A 50 -3.89 -10.78 1.52
N GLN A 51 -4.34 -11.80 2.26
CA GLN A 51 -5.75 -11.92 2.63
C GLN A 51 -6.21 -10.73 3.47
N ALA A 52 -5.37 -10.29 4.42
CA ALA A 52 -5.67 -9.10 5.22
C ALA A 52 -5.71 -7.82 4.38
N LEU A 53 -4.90 -7.72 3.33
CA LEU A 53 -4.95 -6.62 2.36
C LEU A 53 -6.27 -6.64 1.57
N GLU A 54 -6.63 -7.79 0.99
CA GLU A 54 -7.85 -7.97 0.20
C GLU A 54 -9.12 -7.72 1.03
N ASP A 55 -9.14 -8.18 2.28
CA ASP A 55 -10.24 -7.97 3.22
C ASP A 55 -10.28 -6.54 3.79
N GLY A 56 -9.25 -5.71 3.54
CA GLY A 56 -9.13 -4.37 4.08
C GLY A 56 -8.85 -4.32 5.60
N PHE A 57 -8.37 -5.41 6.19
CA PHE A 57 -8.13 -5.54 7.63
C PHE A 57 -6.70 -5.14 8.01
N ALA A 58 -6.46 -3.82 8.12
CA ALA A 58 -5.18 -3.28 8.55
C ALA A 58 -4.96 -3.52 10.06
N GLY A 59 -3.79 -4.03 10.44
CA GLY A 59 -3.41 -4.22 11.83
C GLY A 59 -2.91 -2.93 12.50
N GLN A 60 -2.30 -2.04 11.72
CA GLN A 60 -1.90 -0.69 12.13
C GLN A 60 -2.13 0.28 10.97
N SER A 61 -2.50 1.52 11.29
CA SER A 61 -2.64 2.61 10.32
C SER A 61 -2.04 3.90 10.88
N PHE A 62 -1.35 4.64 10.02
CA PHE A 62 -0.78 5.95 10.29
C PHE A 62 -1.39 6.93 9.31
N LEU A 63 -2.02 7.99 9.81
CA LEU A 63 -2.57 9.06 8.97
C LEU A 63 -1.45 10.06 8.64
N LEU A 64 -1.40 10.50 7.39
CA LEU A 64 -0.50 11.55 6.92
C LEU A 64 -1.22 12.90 7.04
N VAL A 65 -0.60 13.86 7.73
CA VAL A 65 -1.12 15.23 7.97
C VAL A 65 -0.36 16.27 7.15
#